data_AF-X1GQ57-F1
#
_entry.id   AF-X1GQ57-F1
#
_cell.length_a   1.000
_cell.length_b   1.000
_cell.length_c   1.000
_cell.angle_alpha   90.00
_cell.angle_beta   90.00
_cell.angle_gamma   90.00
#
_symmetry.space_group_name_H-M   'P 1'
#
loop_
_entity.id
_entity.type
_entity.pdbx_description
1 polymer ?
#
loop_
_entity_poly.entity_id
_entity_poly.type
_entity_poly.pdbx_seq_one_letter_code
_entity_poly.pdbx_strand_id
1 'polypeptide(L)'
;FPKITIRQIVDLKTRKSIREIIDGQQRLTTINDFINDKFMLTKVSEKFSKYKFSDLDEEKKKDFLSYEVSVDTVVASTEDEVLESFRRINSYTLPLNESEKRHATFQGEFKWFILKMIKGFSPIFESYNVLNTRQLSRMEDAELMAELCQILDIGIMNKSNPKIHDLYKKYDTTFKQQTEYESKLSDTLNYIKNELNDVCAAKILKKYSFYSLFSALTYNRWGIKNVSPDQI
;
A
#
# COMPACT_ATOMS: atom_id res chain seq x y z
N PHE A 1 1.31 7.03 24.67
CA PHE A 1 1.74 5.74 24.10
C PHE A 1 0.72 5.33 23.05
N PRO A 2 1.12 4.96 21.82
CA PRO A 2 0.16 4.56 20.80
C PRO A 2 -0.59 3.30 21.24
N LYS A 3 -1.83 3.13 20.77
CA LYS A 3 -2.66 1.99 21.17
C LYS A 3 -2.01 0.64 20.81
N ILE A 4 -2.39 -0.39 21.57
CA ILE A 4 -2.08 -1.80 21.32
C ILE A 4 -3.34 -2.47 20.81
N THR A 5 -3.21 -3.41 19.89
CA THR A 5 -4.36 -4.22 19.44
C THR A 5 -4.20 -5.65 19.89
N ILE A 6 -5.25 -6.18 20.52
CA ILE A 6 -5.33 -7.59 20.90
C ILE A 6 -6.52 -8.27 20.22
N ARG A 7 -6.33 -9.54 19.87
CA ARG A 7 -7.42 -10.44 19.50
C ARG A 7 -7.94 -11.08 20.78
N GLN A 8 -9.25 -11.17 20.93
CA GLN A 8 -9.86 -11.97 21.98
C GLN A 8 -10.61 -13.16 21.38
N ILE A 9 -10.21 -14.37 21.78
CA ILE A 9 -10.88 -15.62 21.44
C ILE A 9 -11.53 -16.15 22.72
N VAL A 10 -12.79 -16.59 22.62
CA VAL A 10 -13.46 -17.27 23.73
C VAL A 10 -13.44 -18.77 23.43
N ASP A 11 -12.71 -19.52 24.24
CA ASP A 11 -12.73 -20.97 24.17
C ASP A 11 -14.02 -21.49 24.82
N LEU A 12 -14.93 -21.99 23.99
CA LEU A 12 -16.24 -22.48 24.42
C LEU A 12 -16.16 -23.73 25.31
N LYS A 13 -15.09 -24.52 25.22
CA LYS A 13 -14.89 -25.74 26.03
C LYS A 13 -14.38 -25.39 27.41
N THR A 14 -13.40 -24.51 27.50
CA THR A 14 -12.80 -24.11 28.79
C THR A 14 -13.48 -22.91 29.45
N ARG A 15 -14.36 -22.20 28.72
CA ARG A 15 -15.00 -20.93 29.10
C ARG A 15 -13.99 -19.84 29.46
N LYS A 16 -12.76 -19.96 28.96
CA LYS A 16 -11.69 -18.99 29.17
C LYS A 16 -11.56 -18.08 27.96
N SER A 17 -11.16 -16.85 28.21
CA SER A 17 -10.78 -15.92 27.16
C SER A 17 -9.27 -15.99 26.94
N ILE A 18 -8.86 -16.28 25.72
CA ILE A 18 -7.47 -16.21 25.27
C ILE A 18 -7.30 -14.89 24.55
N ARG A 19 -6.23 -14.15 24.91
CA ARG A 19 -5.89 -12.86 24.30
C ARG A 19 -4.55 -12.96 23.61
N GLU A 20 -4.51 -12.59 22.35
CA GLU A 20 -3.29 -12.61 21.53
C GLU A 20 -2.95 -11.18 21.12
N ILE A 21 -1.68 -10.80 21.25
CA ILE A 21 -1.22 -9.48 20.80
C ILE A 21 -1.11 -9.53 19.28
N ILE A 22 -1.89 -8.69 18.60
CA ILE A 22 -1.84 -8.57 17.14
C ILE A 22 -0.84 -7.48 16.74
N ASP A 23 -0.91 -6.31 17.39
CA ASP A 23 -0.01 -5.18 17.14
C ASP A 23 0.58 -4.63 18.44
N GLY A 24 1.82 -4.13 18.36
CA GLY A 24 2.52 -3.50 19.47
C GLY A 24 3.32 -4.46 20.35
N GLN A 25 3.55 -5.69 19.89
CA GLN A 25 4.41 -6.67 20.55
C GLN A 25 5.77 -6.09 20.92
N GLN A 26 6.50 -5.50 19.97
CA GLN A 26 7.82 -4.92 20.24
C GLN A 26 7.77 -3.81 21.30
N ARG A 27 6.72 -2.99 21.31
CA ARG A 27 6.55 -1.90 22.29
C ARG A 27 6.32 -2.46 23.70
N LEU A 28 5.44 -3.45 23.83
CA LEU A 28 5.19 -4.14 25.10
C LEU A 28 6.43 -4.91 25.59
N THR A 29 7.12 -5.60 24.70
CA THR A 29 8.39 -6.27 25.01
C THR A 29 9.42 -5.25 25.49
N THR A 30 9.53 -4.10 24.84
CA THR A 30 10.47 -3.04 25.25
C THR A 30 10.13 -2.49 26.63
N ILE A 31 8.86 -2.24 26.94
CA ILE A 31 8.43 -1.82 28.28
C ILE A 31 8.82 -2.89 29.31
N ASN A 32 8.48 -4.15 29.04
CA ASN A 32 8.81 -5.25 29.92
C ASN A 32 10.32 -5.41 30.12
N ASP A 33 11.10 -5.30 29.05
CA ASP A 33 12.55 -5.41 29.09
C ASP A 33 13.20 -4.26 29.87
N PHE A 34 12.63 -3.05 29.80
CA PHE A 34 13.07 -1.92 30.61
C PHE A 34 12.79 -2.14 32.10
N ILE A 35 11.57 -2.58 32.46
CA ILE A 35 11.20 -2.90 33.86
C ILE A 35 12.14 -3.95 34.45
N ASN A 36 12.60 -4.89 33.62
CA ASN A 36 13.53 -5.95 34.00
C ASN A 36 15.01 -5.56 33.83
N ASP A 37 15.33 -4.27 33.73
CA ASP A 37 16.70 -3.74 33.68
C ASP A 37 17.59 -4.30 32.54
N LYS A 38 16.97 -4.81 31.46
CA LYS A 38 17.68 -5.44 30.34
C LYS A 38 18.44 -4.46 29.46
N PHE A 39 18.08 -3.18 29.49
CA PHE A 39 18.79 -2.12 28.79
C PHE A 39 18.71 -0.79 29.55
N MET A 40 19.58 0.14 29.18
CA MET A 40 19.58 1.51 29.68
C MET A 40 18.98 2.45 28.65
N LEU A 41 18.32 3.51 29.10
CA LEU A 41 17.79 4.56 28.23
C LEU A 41 18.93 5.29 27.51
N THR A 42 18.67 5.68 26.26
CA THR A 42 19.65 6.39 25.43
C THR A 42 19.51 7.91 25.59
N LYS A 43 20.34 8.67 24.88
CA LYS A 43 20.28 10.14 24.86
C LYS A 43 18.93 10.71 24.41
N VAL A 44 18.10 9.89 23.74
CA VAL A 44 16.74 10.28 23.33
C VAL A 44 15.85 10.57 24.55
N SER A 45 16.13 9.96 25.70
CA SER A 45 15.35 10.15 26.94
C SER A 45 15.85 11.32 27.79
N GLU A 46 16.61 12.25 27.20
CA GLU A 46 17.17 13.47 27.82
C GLU A 46 17.59 13.28 29.29
N LYS A 47 16.70 13.67 30.22
CA LYS A 47 16.89 13.66 31.68
C LYS A 47 17.10 12.27 32.28
N PHE A 48 16.74 11.21 31.57
CA PHE A 48 16.89 9.82 32.01
C PHE A 48 17.93 9.05 31.20
N SER A 49 18.76 9.73 30.40
CA SER A 49 19.81 9.08 29.64
C SER A 49 20.74 8.27 30.55
N LYS A 50 21.00 7.02 30.17
CA LYS A 50 21.78 5.99 30.90
C LYS A 50 21.11 5.36 32.11
N TYR A 51 19.85 5.69 32.41
CA TYR A 51 19.13 5.09 33.52
C TYR A 51 18.57 3.73 33.12
N LYS A 52 18.61 2.78 34.05
CA LYS A 52 17.76 1.59 34.09
C LYS A 52 16.47 1.87 34.86
N PHE A 53 15.55 0.92 34.91
CA PHE A 53 14.32 1.08 35.69
C PHE A 53 14.63 1.14 37.20
N SER A 54 15.58 0.34 37.67
CA SER A 54 16.04 0.37 39.07
C SER A 54 16.63 1.72 39.48
N ASP A 55 17.23 2.46 38.55
CA ASP A 55 17.84 3.78 38.79
C ASP A 55 16.81 4.91 38.95
N LEU A 56 15.53 4.66 38.65
CA LEU A 56 14.45 5.64 38.82
C LEU A 56 14.09 5.83 40.30
N ASP A 57 13.71 7.06 40.68
CA ASP A 57 13.15 7.32 42.01
C ASP A 57 11.76 6.66 42.16
N GLU A 58 11.30 6.52 43.40
CA GLU A 58 10.04 5.84 43.71
C GLU A 58 8.81 6.50 43.07
N GLU A 59 8.82 7.83 42.92
CA GLU A 59 7.73 8.56 42.28
C GLU A 59 7.66 8.24 40.78
N LYS A 60 8.80 8.24 40.09
CA LYS A 60 8.91 7.89 38.67
C LYS A 60 8.61 6.42 38.40
N LYS A 61 9.04 5.51 39.28
CA LYS A 61 8.65 4.10 39.20
C LYS A 61 7.14 3.95 39.30
N LYS A 62 6.52 4.65 40.25
CA LYS A 62 5.06 4.65 40.41
C LYS A 62 4.35 5.22 39.18
N ASP A 63 4.79 6.36 38.66
CA ASP A 63 4.25 6.96 37.43
C ASP A 63 4.35 6.00 36.24
N PHE A 64 5.50 5.33 36.08
CA PHE A 64 5.73 4.41 34.98
C PHE A 64 4.86 3.15 35.08
N LEU A 65 4.78 2.53 36.26
CA LEU A 65 4.00 1.30 36.48
C LEU A 65 2.48 1.54 36.49
N SER A 66 2.04 2.75 36.85
CA SER A 66 0.62 3.12 36.84
C SER A 66 0.13 3.58 35.46
N TYR A 67 1.02 3.71 34.48
CA TYR A 67 0.65 4.15 33.14
C TYR A 67 -0.31 3.15 32.47
N GLU A 68 -1.51 3.62 32.17
CA GLU A 68 -2.52 2.80 31.49
C GLU A 68 -2.23 2.74 29.98
N VAL A 69 -1.94 1.54 29.48
CA VAL A 69 -1.78 1.29 28.05
C VAL A 69 -3.16 1.11 27.44
N SER A 70 -3.54 2.00 26.52
CA SER A 70 -4.79 1.87 25.77
C SER A 70 -4.76 0.65 24.84
N VAL A 71 -5.77 -0.21 24.96
CA VAL A 71 -5.89 -1.44 24.18
C VAL A 71 -7.20 -1.44 23.39
N ASP A 72 -7.11 -1.64 22.08
CA ASP A 72 -8.26 -1.94 21.23
C ASP A 72 -8.40 -3.47 21.12
N THR A 73 -9.59 -3.98 21.42
CA THR A 73 -9.87 -5.42 21.37
C THR A 73 -10.67 -5.76 20.12
N VAL A 74 -10.13 -6.66 19.31
CA VAL A 74 -10.82 -7.20 18.13
C VAL A 74 -11.42 -8.56 18.51
N VAL A 75 -12.74 -8.66 18.43
CA VAL A 75 -13.48 -9.92 18.56
C VAL A 75 -13.71 -10.44 17.14
N ALA A 76 -12.72 -11.15 16.60
CA ALA A 76 -12.78 -11.75 15.27
C ALA A 76 -13.05 -13.25 15.37
N SER A 77 -13.95 -13.74 14.53
CA SER A 77 -14.47 -15.12 14.56
C SER A 77 -13.55 -16.09 13.81
N THR A 78 -12.76 -15.58 12.86
CA THR A 78 -11.90 -16.37 11.97
C THR A 78 -10.48 -15.78 11.87
N GLU A 79 -9.53 -16.59 11.43
CA GLU A 79 -8.12 -16.18 11.25
C GLU A 79 -7.95 -15.19 10.09
N ASP A 80 -8.77 -15.33 9.04
CA ASP A 80 -8.81 -14.40 7.91
C ASP A 80 -9.27 -12.99 8.31
N GLU A 81 -10.28 -12.88 9.18
CA GLU A 81 -10.75 -11.60 9.73
C GLU A 81 -9.67 -10.89 10.57
N VAL A 82 -8.85 -11.66 11.29
CA VAL A 82 -7.70 -11.15 12.06
C VAL A 82 -6.63 -10.64 11.12
N LEU A 83 -6.29 -11.40 10.08
CA LEU A 83 -5.32 -11.02 9.06
C LEU A 83 -5.76 -9.76 8.31
N GLU A 84 -7.04 -9.64 7.96
CA GLU A 84 -7.58 -8.44 7.32
C GLU A 84 -7.58 -7.24 8.28
N SER A 85 -7.96 -7.44 9.54
CA SER A 85 -7.88 -6.40 10.58
C SER A 85 -6.43 -5.95 10.80
N PHE A 86 -5.47 -6.87 10.81
CA PHE A 86 -4.06 -6.58 10.92
C PHE A 86 -3.54 -5.81 9.69
N ARG A 87 -3.96 -6.20 8.48
CA ARG A 87 -3.65 -5.45 7.25
C ARG A 87 -4.22 -4.04 7.30
N ARG A 88 -5.46 -3.87 7.78
CA ARG A 88 -6.08 -2.55 7.94
C ARG A 88 -5.34 -1.72 9.00
N ILE A 89 -5.09 -2.25 10.19
CA ILE A 89 -4.38 -1.54 11.26
C ILE A 89 -2.97 -1.13 10.84
N ASN A 90 -2.23 -2.02 10.16
CA ASN A 90 -0.89 -1.69 9.65
C ASN A 90 -0.90 -0.82 8.40
N SER A 91 -1.98 -0.83 7.61
CA SER A 91 -2.17 0.14 6.54
C SER A 91 -2.36 1.56 7.09
N TYR A 92 -2.82 1.71 8.34
CA TYR A 92 -2.92 3.01 9.02
C TYR A 92 -1.62 3.45 9.71
N THR A 93 -0.67 2.55 10.03
CA THR A 93 0.63 2.94 10.63
C THR A 93 1.72 3.18 9.59
N LEU A 94 1.61 2.61 8.39
CA LEU A 94 2.45 3.00 7.28
C LEU A 94 1.95 4.35 6.74
N PRO A 95 2.86 5.33 6.51
CA PRO A 95 2.45 6.54 5.82
C PRO A 95 1.85 6.14 4.46
N LEU A 96 0.71 6.78 4.13
CA LEU A 96 0.07 6.60 2.83
C LEU A 96 1.13 6.78 1.74
N ASN A 97 1.19 5.83 0.82
CA ASN A 97 2.00 5.99 -0.38
C ASN A 97 1.34 7.04 -1.29
N GLU A 98 2.05 7.43 -2.34
CA GLU A 98 1.58 8.50 -3.22
C GLU A 98 0.26 8.16 -3.93
N SER A 99 -0.01 6.88 -4.23
CA SER A 99 -1.28 6.44 -4.83
C SER A 99 -2.45 6.50 -3.85
N GLU A 100 -2.24 6.05 -2.62
CA GLU A 100 -3.19 6.13 -1.52
C GLU A 100 -3.53 7.60 -1.21
N LYS A 101 -2.50 8.48 -1.17
CA LYS A 101 -2.68 9.94 -1.04
C LYS A 101 -3.50 10.53 -2.18
N ARG A 102 -3.20 10.19 -3.43
CA ARG A 102 -3.98 10.66 -4.61
C ARG A 102 -5.43 10.21 -4.52
N HIS A 103 -5.66 8.95 -4.16
CA HIS A 103 -7.02 8.43 -4.00
C HIS A 103 -7.82 9.18 -2.93
N ALA A 104 -7.18 9.56 -1.81
CA ALA A 104 -7.82 10.37 -0.77
C ALA A 104 -8.04 11.83 -1.20
N THR A 105 -7.09 12.41 -1.94
CA THR A 105 -7.09 13.84 -2.30
C THR A 105 -8.07 14.17 -3.42
N PHE A 106 -8.11 13.36 -4.48
CA PHE A 106 -8.93 13.63 -5.66
C PHE A 106 -10.29 12.96 -5.56
N GLN A 107 -11.33 13.57 -6.15
CA GLN A 107 -12.69 13.00 -6.20
C GLN A 107 -13.31 13.07 -7.61
N GLY A 108 -12.50 13.49 -8.59
CA GLY A 108 -12.89 13.77 -9.94
C GLY A 108 -12.99 12.59 -10.90
N GLU A 109 -13.37 12.90 -12.15
CA GLU A 109 -13.65 11.92 -13.21
C GLU A 109 -12.46 10.99 -13.47
N PHE A 110 -11.24 11.52 -13.51
CA PHE A 110 -10.05 10.72 -13.75
C PHE A 110 -9.78 9.67 -12.66
N LYS A 111 -10.02 10.00 -11.39
CA LYS A 111 -9.90 9.01 -10.31
C LYS A 111 -10.87 7.85 -10.53
N TRP A 112 -12.14 8.16 -10.81
CA TRP A 112 -13.17 7.14 -11.01
C TRP A 112 -12.92 6.32 -12.26
N PHE A 113 -12.38 6.94 -13.31
CA PHE A 113 -11.89 6.25 -14.48
C PHE A 113 -10.78 5.23 -14.15
N ILE A 114 -9.74 5.64 -13.41
CA ILE A 114 -8.68 4.71 -12.98
C ILE A 114 -9.25 3.54 -12.17
N LEU A 115 -10.15 3.82 -11.23
CA LEU A 115 -10.82 2.77 -10.42
C LEU A 115 -11.66 1.82 -11.27
N LYS A 116 -12.32 2.32 -12.33
CA LYS A 116 -13.06 1.50 -13.29
C LYS A 116 -12.09 0.58 -14.06
N MET A 117 -10.99 1.14 -14.56
CA MET A 117 -10.00 0.37 -15.34
C MET A 117 -9.33 -0.73 -14.52
N ILE A 118 -8.90 -0.44 -13.29
CA ILE A 118 -8.25 -1.46 -12.44
C ILE A 118 -9.21 -2.60 -12.06
N LYS A 119 -10.51 -2.34 -11.88
CA LYS A 119 -11.49 -3.42 -11.65
C LYS A 119 -11.50 -4.46 -12.77
N GLY A 120 -11.26 -4.06 -14.01
CA GLY A 120 -11.21 -4.96 -15.17
C GLY A 120 -9.85 -5.64 -15.37
N PHE A 121 -8.76 -4.97 -14.99
CA PHE A 121 -7.41 -5.38 -15.38
C PHE A 121 -6.47 -5.75 -14.24
N SER A 122 -6.75 -5.45 -12.97
CA SER A 122 -5.90 -5.87 -11.84
C SER A 122 -5.62 -7.38 -11.79
N PRO A 123 -6.56 -8.29 -12.14
CA PRO A 123 -6.26 -9.71 -12.18
C PRO A 123 -5.10 -10.09 -13.12
N ILE A 124 -4.91 -9.36 -14.24
CA ILE A 124 -3.81 -9.67 -15.17
C ILE A 124 -2.46 -9.26 -14.59
N PHE A 125 -2.43 -8.18 -13.80
CA PHE A 125 -1.20 -7.73 -13.15
C PHE A 125 -0.74 -8.74 -12.09
N GLU A 126 -1.68 -9.38 -11.39
CA GLU A 126 -1.37 -10.46 -10.45
C GLU A 126 -0.97 -11.74 -11.18
N SER A 127 -1.74 -12.18 -12.18
CA SER A 127 -1.50 -13.44 -12.88
C SER A 127 -0.13 -13.46 -13.60
N TYR A 128 0.28 -12.32 -14.14
CA TYR A 128 1.55 -12.15 -14.84
C TYR A 128 2.71 -11.74 -13.93
N ASN A 129 2.50 -11.71 -12.61
CA ASN A 129 3.51 -11.37 -11.61
C ASN A 129 4.09 -9.96 -11.78
N VAL A 130 3.31 -9.07 -12.39
CA VAL A 130 3.63 -7.63 -12.55
C VAL A 130 3.54 -6.93 -11.20
N LEU A 131 2.49 -7.27 -10.44
CA LEU A 131 2.24 -6.81 -9.07
C LEU A 131 1.89 -8.02 -8.20
N ASN A 132 2.43 -8.05 -6.98
CA ASN A 132 2.00 -9.04 -5.99
C ASN A 132 0.81 -8.53 -5.15
N THR A 133 0.19 -9.43 -4.39
CA THR A 133 -0.99 -9.13 -3.56
C THR A 133 -0.76 -7.96 -2.58
N ARG A 134 0.45 -7.80 -2.03
CA ARG A 134 0.79 -6.66 -1.15
C ARG A 134 0.77 -5.34 -1.92
N GLN A 135 1.30 -5.32 -3.15
CA GLN A 135 1.31 -4.12 -3.99
C GLN A 135 -0.11 -3.74 -4.43
N LEU A 136 -0.94 -4.74 -4.79
CA LEU A 136 -2.35 -4.54 -5.11
C LEU A 136 -3.14 -3.98 -3.92
N SER A 137 -2.92 -4.52 -2.72
CA SER A 137 -3.55 -3.97 -1.50
C SER A 137 -3.16 -2.52 -1.19
N ARG A 138 -2.08 -2.01 -1.81
CA ARG A 138 -1.54 -0.67 -1.64
C ARG A 138 -1.76 0.23 -2.87
N MET A 139 -2.72 -0.12 -3.73
CA MET A 139 -3.09 0.67 -4.90
C MET A 139 -1.96 0.91 -5.91
N GLU A 140 -0.97 0.01 -5.99
CA GLU A 140 0.08 0.12 -7.00
C GLU A 140 -0.43 -0.20 -8.42
N ASP A 141 -1.58 -0.88 -8.54
CA ASP A 141 -2.32 -1.07 -9.78
C ASP A 141 -2.95 0.24 -10.28
N ALA A 142 -3.52 1.04 -9.38
CA ALA A 142 -3.99 2.39 -9.69
C ALA A 142 -2.84 3.29 -10.13
N GLU A 143 -1.65 3.13 -9.50
CA GLU A 143 -0.44 3.83 -9.94
C GLU A 143 -0.02 3.43 -11.35
N LEU A 144 0.10 2.12 -11.60
CA LEU A 144 0.49 1.60 -12.90
C LEU A 144 -0.51 2.04 -13.97
N MET A 145 -1.81 1.94 -13.70
CA MET A 145 -2.84 2.39 -14.64
C MET A 145 -2.74 3.89 -14.96
N ALA A 146 -2.41 4.73 -13.97
CA ALA A 146 -2.18 6.15 -14.20
C ALA A 146 -0.88 6.40 -15.00
N GLU A 147 0.17 5.60 -14.78
CA GLU A 147 1.38 5.60 -15.62
C GLU A 147 1.05 5.22 -17.08
N LEU A 148 0.16 4.25 -17.30
CA LEU A 148 -0.30 3.90 -18.66
C LEU A 148 -1.11 5.03 -19.32
N CYS A 149 -1.95 5.74 -18.56
CA CYS A 149 -2.65 6.92 -19.05
C CYS A 149 -1.68 8.07 -19.39
N GLN A 150 -0.58 8.19 -18.65
CA GLN A 150 0.45 9.19 -18.91
C GLN A 150 1.13 8.97 -20.27
N ILE A 151 1.33 7.71 -20.67
CA ILE A 151 1.81 7.36 -22.02
C ILE A 151 0.88 7.94 -23.09
N LEU A 152 -0.43 7.87 -22.90
CA LEU A 152 -1.40 8.43 -23.84
C LEU A 152 -1.45 9.97 -23.81
N ASP A 153 -1.23 10.57 -22.64
CA ASP A 153 -1.33 12.02 -22.45
C ASP A 153 -0.11 12.79 -22.98
N ILE A 154 1.07 12.42 -22.48
CA ILE A 154 2.34 13.14 -22.72
C ILE A 154 3.44 12.24 -23.29
N GLY A 155 3.27 10.92 -23.23
CA GLY A 155 4.16 9.95 -23.86
C GLY A 155 5.06 9.17 -22.91
N ILE A 156 6.05 8.46 -23.47
CA ILE A 156 6.95 7.58 -22.70
C ILE A 156 7.86 8.44 -21.82
N MET A 157 7.90 8.15 -20.54
CA MET A 157 8.76 8.86 -19.61
C MET A 157 9.10 8.03 -18.38
N ASN A 158 10.12 8.49 -17.64
CA ASN A 158 10.45 7.92 -16.35
C ASN A 158 9.34 8.19 -15.33
N LYS A 159 9.12 7.21 -14.45
CA LYS A 159 8.14 7.31 -13.36
C LYS A 159 8.35 8.58 -12.54
N SER A 160 7.31 9.40 -12.40
CA SER A 160 7.35 10.64 -11.64
C SER A 160 6.03 10.88 -10.90
N ASN A 161 6.09 10.80 -9.57
CA ASN A 161 4.94 11.05 -8.70
C ASN A 161 4.29 12.42 -8.89
N PRO A 162 5.06 13.53 -9.00
CA PRO A 162 4.49 14.84 -9.31
C PRO A 162 3.71 14.85 -10.62
N LYS A 163 4.23 14.18 -11.67
CA LYS A 163 3.58 14.16 -12.99
C LYS A 163 2.30 13.33 -13.02
N ILE A 164 2.25 12.24 -12.23
CA ILE A 164 1.01 11.49 -12.04
C ILE A 164 0.00 12.36 -11.26
N HIS A 165 0.45 13.06 -10.22
CA HIS A 165 -0.40 13.98 -9.46
C HIS A 165 -0.96 15.11 -10.35
N ASP A 166 -0.12 15.69 -11.23
CA ASP A 166 -0.54 16.69 -12.22
C ASP A 166 -1.62 16.14 -13.16
N LEU A 167 -1.53 14.87 -13.56
CA LEU A 167 -2.53 14.23 -14.40
C LEU A 167 -3.89 14.12 -13.70
N TYR A 168 -3.89 13.71 -12.42
CA TYR A 168 -5.10 13.70 -11.61
C TYR A 168 -5.69 15.10 -11.47
N LYS A 169 -4.85 16.10 -11.17
CA LYS A 169 -5.28 17.50 -11.03
C LYS A 169 -5.84 18.07 -12.33
N LYS A 170 -5.21 17.77 -13.47
CA LYS A 170 -5.61 18.20 -14.82
C LYS A 170 -7.01 17.70 -15.17
N TYR A 171 -7.36 16.48 -14.75
CA TYR A 171 -8.59 15.79 -15.13
C TYR A 171 -9.54 15.54 -13.95
N ASP A 172 -9.41 16.30 -12.86
CA ASP A 172 -10.27 16.14 -11.69
C ASP A 172 -11.71 16.61 -12.02
N THR A 173 -11.88 17.82 -12.55
CA THR A 173 -13.23 18.33 -12.86
C THR A 173 -13.82 17.77 -14.15
N THR A 174 -13.00 17.57 -15.18
CA THR A 174 -13.49 17.10 -16.49
C THR A 174 -12.41 16.30 -17.21
N PHE A 175 -12.78 15.12 -17.69
CA PHE A 175 -11.90 14.20 -18.40
C PHE A 175 -12.49 13.81 -19.76
N LYS A 176 -12.47 14.75 -20.72
CA LYS A 176 -13.07 14.57 -22.06
C LYS A 176 -12.50 13.40 -22.85
N GLN A 177 -11.25 13.04 -22.58
CA GLN A 177 -10.53 11.95 -23.27
C GLN A 177 -10.89 10.56 -22.71
N GLN A 178 -11.81 10.45 -21.75
CA GLN A 178 -12.15 9.19 -21.08
C GLN A 178 -12.41 8.05 -22.05
N THR A 179 -13.29 8.24 -23.05
CA THR A 179 -13.64 7.20 -24.01
C THR A 179 -12.45 6.78 -24.89
N GLU A 180 -11.64 7.75 -25.32
CA GLU A 180 -10.43 7.48 -26.12
C GLU A 180 -9.41 6.66 -25.31
N TYR A 181 -9.18 7.06 -24.05
CA TYR A 181 -8.22 6.39 -23.18
C TYR A 181 -8.71 4.99 -22.82
N GLU A 182 -9.99 4.85 -22.51
CA GLU A 182 -10.62 3.56 -22.24
C GLU A 182 -10.42 2.59 -23.40
N SER A 183 -10.67 3.03 -24.62
CA SER A 183 -10.50 2.21 -25.83
C SER A 183 -9.04 1.83 -26.03
N LYS A 184 -8.10 2.79 -26.02
CA LYS A 184 -6.67 2.51 -26.25
C LYS A 184 -6.06 1.60 -25.19
N LEU A 185 -6.39 1.84 -23.91
CA LEU A 185 -5.95 1.01 -22.79
C LEU A 185 -6.55 -0.39 -22.89
N SER A 186 -7.86 -0.50 -23.08
CA SER A 186 -8.53 -1.80 -23.11
C SER A 186 -8.07 -2.64 -24.29
N ASP A 187 -7.95 -2.07 -25.48
CA ASP A 187 -7.45 -2.77 -26.66
C ASP A 187 -6.05 -3.34 -26.42
N THR A 188 -5.15 -2.52 -25.86
CA THR A 188 -3.76 -2.93 -25.64
C THR A 188 -3.64 -3.97 -24.50
N LEU A 189 -4.35 -3.77 -23.38
CA LEU A 189 -4.35 -4.71 -22.26
C LEU A 189 -5.03 -6.03 -22.62
N ASN A 190 -6.10 -6.00 -23.41
CA ASN A 190 -6.75 -7.22 -23.91
C ASN A 190 -5.86 -7.95 -24.91
N TYR A 191 -5.12 -7.24 -25.77
CA TYR A 191 -4.13 -7.86 -26.64
C TYR A 191 -3.03 -8.58 -25.83
N ILE A 192 -2.47 -7.93 -24.81
CA ILE A 192 -1.50 -8.56 -23.90
C ILE A 192 -2.13 -9.80 -23.23
N LYS A 193 -3.37 -9.68 -22.75
CA LYS A 193 -4.07 -10.76 -22.05
C LYS A 193 -4.36 -11.97 -22.95
N ASN A 194 -4.76 -11.74 -24.19
CA ASN A 194 -5.27 -12.80 -25.06
C ASN A 194 -4.17 -13.39 -25.96
N GLU A 195 -3.30 -12.54 -26.52
CA GLU A 195 -2.33 -12.96 -27.54
C GLU A 195 -0.94 -13.24 -26.94
N LEU A 196 -0.60 -12.61 -25.80
CA LEU A 196 0.71 -12.77 -25.16
C LEU A 196 0.65 -13.60 -23.88
N ASN A 197 -0.46 -14.30 -23.64
CA ASN A 197 -0.67 -15.05 -22.40
C ASN A 197 0.46 -16.06 -22.14
N ASP A 198 0.90 -16.81 -23.16
CA ASP A 198 1.92 -17.85 -22.99
C ASP A 198 3.28 -17.28 -22.56
N VAL A 199 3.64 -16.10 -23.10
CA VAL A 199 4.87 -15.39 -22.75
C VAL A 199 4.76 -14.78 -21.35
N CYS A 200 3.60 -14.21 -21.03
CA CYS A 200 3.35 -13.57 -19.74
C CYS A 200 3.16 -14.58 -18.59
N ALA A 201 2.62 -15.77 -18.89
CA ALA A 201 2.39 -16.87 -17.96
C ALA A 201 3.69 -17.51 -17.44
N ALA A 202 4.82 -17.29 -18.13
CA ALA A 202 6.13 -17.60 -17.60
C ALA A 202 6.51 -16.75 -16.37
N LYS A 203 5.69 -15.75 -15.97
CA LYS A 203 5.84 -14.87 -14.79
C LYS A 203 7.15 -14.07 -14.75
N ILE A 204 7.71 -13.80 -15.93
CA ILE A 204 8.98 -13.08 -16.11
C ILE A 204 8.76 -11.55 -16.07
N LEU A 205 7.52 -11.08 -16.26
CA LEU A 205 7.24 -9.65 -16.40
C LEU A 205 7.26 -8.93 -15.04
N LYS A 206 8.27 -8.09 -14.86
CA LYS A 206 8.28 -7.06 -13.82
C LYS A 206 7.53 -5.82 -14.29
N LYS A 207 7.14 -4.94 -13.35
CA LYS A 207 6.44 -3.67 -13.62
C LYS A 207 7.08 -2.85 -14.75
N TYR A 208 8.39 -2.69 -14.77
CA TYR A 208 9.09 -1.92 -15.81
C TYR A 208 9.04 -2.59 -17.19
N SER A 209 9.16 -3.92 -17.26
CA SER A 209 9.04 -4.68 -18.51
C SER A 209 7.62 -4.62 -19.04
N PHE A 210 6.62 -4.69 -18.16
CA PHE A 210 5.21 -4.55 -18.52
C PHE A 210 4.90 -3.15 -19.07
N TYR A 211 5.39 -2.09 -18.40
CA TYR A 211 5.27 -0.72 -18.89
C TYR A 211 5.89 -0.55 -20.29
N SER A 212 7.07 -1.12 -20.50
CA SER A 212 7.78 -1.06 -21.79
C SER A 212 7.03 -1.82 -22.89
N LEU A 213 6.53 -3.03 -22.59
CA LEU A 213 5.72 -3.83 -23.50
C LEU A 213 4.44 -3.10 -23.89
N PHE A 214 3.71 -2.58 -22.91
CA PHE A 214 2.50 -1.79 -23.16
C PHE A 214 2.80 -0.57 -24.04
N SER A 215 3.90 0.14 -23.75
CA SER A 215 4.33 1.32 -24.52
C SER A 215 4.61 0.96 -25.97
N ALA A 216 5.35 -0.12 -26.23
CA ALA A 216 5.71 -0.57 -27.57
C ALA A 216 4.47 -0.96 -28.39
N LEU A 217 3.54 -1.72 -27.78
CA LEU A 217 2.28 -2.11 -28.44
C LEU A 217 1.37 -0.91 -28.71
N THR A 218 1.30 0.02 -27.75
CA THR A 218 0.53 1.26 -27.91
C THR A 218 1.10 2.12 -29.04
N TYR A 219 2.42 2.29 -29.09
CA TYR A 219 3.09 3.03 -30.17
C TYR A 219 2.81 2.40 -31.54
N ASN A 220 2.94 1.09 -31.66
CA ASN A 220 2.75 0.40 -32.93
C ASN A 220 1.32 0.55 -33.47
N ARG A 221 0.32 0.51 -32.59
CA ARG A 221 -1.10 0.56 -32.99
C ARG A 221 -1.66 1.98 -33.13
N TRP A 222 -1.24 2.91 -32.27
CA TRP A 222 -1.87 4.22 -32.12
C TRP A 222 -0.91 5.40 -32.24
N GLY A 223 0.40 5.16 -32.24
CA GLY A 223 1.42 6.19 -32.06
C GLY A 223 1.47 6.73 -30.62
N ILE A 224 2.57 7.40 -30.28
CA ILE A 224 2.76 8.10 -28.99
C ILE A 224 3.36 9.48 -29.28
N LYS A 225 2.82 10.53 -28.65
CA LYS A 225 3.10 11.94 -28.99
C LYS A 225 4.58 12.34 -28.95
N ASN A 226 5.37 11.74 -28.06
CA ASN A 226 6.78 12.12 -27.85
C ASN A 226 7.78 11.10 -28.43
N VAL A 227 7.32 10.20 -29.31
CA VAL A 227 8.17 9.22 -29.99
C VAL A 227 8.03 9.47 -31.49
N SER A 228 9.11 9.91 -32.15
CA SER A 228 9.16 9.98 -33.62
C SER A 228 9.91 8.77 -34.18
N PRO A 229 9.55 8.28 -35.39
CA PRO A 229 10.29 7.21 -36.06
C PRO A 229 11.78 7.49 -36.21
N ASP A 230 12.17 8.76 -36.31
CA ASP A 230 13.55 9.20 -36.57
C ASP A 230 14.46 9.23 -35.31
N GLN A 231 13.97 8.76 -34.16
CA GLN A 231 14.71 8.78 -32.87
C GLN A 231 15.09 7.38 -32.36
N ILE A 232 14.92 6.33 -33.17
CA ILE A 232 15.25 4.93 -32.84
C ILE A 232 16.47 4.47 -33.63
#